data_AF-A0A1Y0IKN5-F1
#
_entry.id   AF-A0A1Y0IKN5-F1
#
_cell.length_a   1.000
_cell.length_b   1.000
_cell.length_c   1.000
_cell.angle_alpha   90.00
_cell.angle_beta   90.00
_cell.angle_gamma   90.00
#
_symmetry.space_group_name_H-M   'P 1'
#
loop_
_entity.id
_entity.type
_entity.pdbx_description
1 polymer ?
#
loop_
_entity_poly.entity_id
_entity_poly.type
_entity_poly.pdbx_seq_one_letter_code
_entity_poly.pdbx_strand_id
1 'polypeptide(L)'
;MNAAAEAKKDRLLYQLAWALLLILVFVAVFGSYLMPHEITAAHKVGITYETVNGVKTPISPPFAPDWAHPLGTDHRGYDVLSLLLNGAKYTLGFAFLVTLVRFLIALPMGLYSGSTGRGRKIIQTLQLITSGVPTLLFIFPTLYGLSRLLGMNEGMNPNDPKILMFAFLLFTLLVLIGVFQIAHQMGERARFFAAKEYVGAAKTMGASTTRIVFRHLMPHLRPDMWFALLTDFIQVLFLLGQLAVLNIFLGGGERFVFDDGPPAQFMTLTMTGEWGGMISYGARALRYYPWILFAAGLFLTLSILILSFFSKQLQKRLARPYLYRTQPLLQNKPVLAMGTAVVAACALILVFLPNKSPTVITATAQVQQEQIDPIKKELEAQTKRQEQGMKETATGIIKNLKEDKWNYAQAYLYLNPGRNRSYMMNYDKPFAPFDGWMAKLKAGYEFVEFGAITRSDKQLELSDGHKMDLLQIEIKVKGPNGEQETWNLPMFGNRAVGELTKPEGAK
;
A
#
# COMPACT_ATOMS: atom_id res chain seq x y z
N MET A 1 -24.80 36.26 32.62
CA MET A 1 -24.53 36.36 31.17
C MET A 1 -23.53 35.30 30.65
N ASN A 2 -22.57 34.80 31.44
CA ASN A 2 -21.54 33.85 30.93
C ASN A 2 -22.04 32.44 30.60
N ALA A 3 -22.95 31.86 31.39
CA ALA A 3 -23.39 30.46 31.19
C ALA A 3 -24.19 30.24 29.88
N ALA A 4 -25.01 31.21 29.48
CA ALA A 4 -25.80 31.12 28.24
C ALA A 4 -24.92 31.26 26.98
N ALA A 5 -23.91 32.13 27.04
CA ALA A 5 -22.92 32.28 25.96
C ALA A 5 -22.06 31.02 25.81
N GLU A 6 -21.63 30.42 26.92
CA GLU A 6 -20.87 29.18 26.94
C GLU A 6 -21.69 28.00 26.37
N ALA A 7 -22.96 27.88 26.77
CA ALA A 7 -23.87 26.87 26.22
C ALA A 7 -24.12 27.03 24.71
N LYS A 8 -24.26 28.27 24.22
CA LYS A 8 -24.40 28.56 22.78
C LYS A 8 -23.14 28.15 22.01
N LYS A 9 -21.96 28.49 22.54
CA LYS A 9 -20.66 28.11 21.95
C LYS A 9 -20.50 26.59 21.86
N ASP A 10 -20.76 25.87 22.95
CA ASP A 10 -20.63 24.41 22.97
C ASP A 10 -21.63 23.73 22.00
N ARG A 11 -22.84 24.27 21.86
CA ARG A 11 -23.82 23.79 20.86
C ARG A 11 -23.32 23.97 19.42
N LEU A 12 -22.75 25.13 19.09
CA LEU A 12 -22.19 25.39 17.75
C LEU A 12 -21.02 24.45 17.45
N LEU A 13 -20.10 24.27 18.41
CA LEU A 13 -18.97 23.35 18.25
C LEU A 13 -19.43 21.90 18.06
N TYR A 14 -20.50 21.49 18.72
CA TYR A 14 -21.08 20.16 18.55
C TYR A 14 -21.74 19.99 17.17
N GLN A 15 -22.43 21.02 16.66
CA GLN A 15 -22.99 21.01 15.30
C GLN A 15 -21.89 20.94 14.24
N LEU A 16 -20.81 21.71 14.41
CA LEU A 16 -19.63 21.64 13.55
C LEU A 16 -19.01 20.24 13.55
N ALA A 17 -18.90 19.61 14.73
CA ALA A 17 -18.37 18.26 14.84
C ALA A 17 -19.19 17.22 14.04
N TRP A 18 -20.52 17.33 14.08
CA TRP A 18 -21.39 16.50 13.24
C TRP A 18 -21.24 16.79 11.76
N ALA A 19 -21.18 18.06 11.36
CA ALA A 19 -21.00 18.42 9.96
C ALA A 19 -19.70 17.83 9.39
N LEU A 20 -18.59 17.95 10.13
CA LEU A 20 -17.30 17.36 9.73
C LEU A 20 -17.35 15.83 9.68
N LEU A 21 -18.00 15.18 10.66
CA LEU A 21 -18.18 13.73 10.63
C LEU A 21 -19.00 13.27 9.43
N LEU A 22 -20.08 13.97 9.10
CA LEU A 22 -20.92 13.66 7.94
C LEU A 22 -20.16 13.84 6.63
N ILE A 23 -19.32 14.87 6.51
CA ILE A 23 -18.42 15.06 5.36
C ILE A 23 -17.44 13.88 5.26
N LEU A 24 -16.84 13.46 6.38
CA LEU A 24 -15.92 12.32 6.39
C LEU A 24 -16.60 11.03 5.94
N VAL A 25 -17.81 10.74 6.44
CA VAL A 25 -18.61 9.59 6.03
C VAL A 25 -19.01 9.70 4.55
N PHE A 26 -19.39 10.89 4.09
CA PHE A 26 -19.73 11.14 2.70
C PHE A 26 -18.55 10.85 1.77
N VAL A 27 -17.35 11.34 2.10
CA VAL A 27 -16.12 11.04 1.34
C VAL A 27 -15.78 9.55 1.41
N ALA A 28 -15.97 8.89 2.56
CA ALA A 28 -15.72 7.46 2.70
C ALA A 28 -16.62 6.60 1.80
N VAL A 29 -17.87 7.00 1.59
CA VAL A 29 -18.85 6.21 0.82
C VAL A 29 -18.89 6.62 -0.65
N PHE A 30 -18.85 7.92 -0.93
CA PHE A 30 -19.00 8.49 -2.27
C PHE A 30 -17.67 8.95 -2.89
N GLY A 31 -16.53 8.81 -2.20
CA GLY A 31 -15.23 9.28 -2.68
C GLY A 31 -14.89 8.77 -4.09
N SER A 32 -15.14 7.49 -4.38
CA SER A 32 -14.91 6.93 -5.73
C SER A 32 -15.81 7.52 -6.82
N TYR A 33 -16.90 8.19 -6.47
CA TYR A 33 -17.76 8.90 -7.41
C TYR A 33 -17.38 10.38 -7.57
N LEU A 34 -16.63 10.92 -6.61
CA LEU A 34 -16.18 12.32 -6.58
C LEU A 34 -14.79 12.50 -7.20
N MET A 35 -14.17 11.43 -7.70
CA MET A 35 -12.84 11.47 -8.29
C MET A 35 -12.84 12.37 -9.54
N PRO A 36 -11.93 13.36 -9.63
CA PRO A 36 -11.79 14.17 -10.84
C PRO A 36 -11.41 13.35 -12.07
N HIS A 37 -10.57 12.34 -11.89
CA HIS A 37 -10.05 11.47 -12.95
C HIS A 37 -10.31 10.01 -12.59
N GLU A 38 -10.75 9.19 -13.55
CA GLU A 38 -10.94 7.76 -13.30
C GLU A 38 -9.59 7.04 -13.17
N ILE A 39 -9.48 6.04 -12.29
CA ILE A 39 -8.25 5.25 -12.11
C ILE A 39 -8.21 4.16 -13.18
N THR A 40 -8.09 4.56 -14.45
CA THR A 40 -8.01 3.67 -15.61
C THR A 40 -6.80 4.00 -16.47
N ALA A 41 -6.33 3.05 -17.28
CA ALA A 41 -5.16 3.25 -18.13
C ALA A 41 -5.30 4.46 -19.07
N ALA A 42 -6.53 4.80 -19.49
CA ALA A 42 -6.82 5.93 -20.37
C ALA A 42 -6.59 7.31 -19.70
N HIS A 43 -6.68 7.39 -18.38
CA HIS A 43 -6.53 8.64 -17.62
C HIS A 43 -5.17 8.73 -16.92
N LYS A 44 -4.24 7.82 -17.22
CA LYS A 44 -2.86 7.92 -16.75
C LYS A 44 -2.16 9.05 -17.51
N VAL A 45 -1.50 9.94 -16.77
CA VAL A 45 -0.58 10.89 -17.38
C VAL A 45 0.67 10.12 -17.79
N GLY A 46 0.94 10.07 -19.09
CA GLY A 46 2.12 9.42 -19.66
C GLY A 46 3.37 10.32 -19.66
N ILE A 47 4.37 9.92 -20.44
CA ILE A 47 5.60 10.69 -20.64
C ILE A 47 5.23 12.04 -21.28
N THR A 48 5.67 13.12 -20.63
CA THR A 48 5.50 14.51 -21.10
C THR A 48 6.87 15.12 -21.42
N TYR A 49 6.94 16.25 -22.12
CA TYR A 49 8.20 16.91 -22.43
C TYR A 49 8.29 18.26 -21.73
N GLU A 50 9.36 18.46 -20.96
CA GLU A 50 9.71 19.75 -20.38
C GLU A 50 10.86 20.36 -21.16
N THR A 51 10.82 21.68 -21.38
CA THR A 51 11.89 22.38 -22.09
C THR A 51 12.83 23.02 -21.08
N VAL A 52 13.97 22.39 -20.82
CA VAL A 52 15.02 22.92 -19.95
C VAL A 52 16.12 23.50 -20.84
N ASN A 53 16.40 24.79 -20.73
CA ASN A 53 17.42 25.50 -21.53
C ASN A 53 17.24 25.34 -23.06
N GLY A 54 16.01 25.30 -23.55
CA GLY A 54 15.71 25.14 -24.98
C GLY A 54 15.77 23.71 -25.51
N VAL A 55 16.10 22.72 -24.66
CA VAL A 55 16.13 21.30 -25.01
C VAL A 55 14.87 20.62 -24.47
N LYS A 56 14.10 19.94 -25.33
CA LYS A 56 12.95 19.14 -24.93
C LYS A 56 13.43 17.83 -24.30
N THR A 57 13.30 17.73 -22.98
CA THR A 57 13.62 16.52 -22.22
C THR A 57 12.36 15.76 -21.88
N PRO A 58 12.27 14.45 -22.18
CA PRO A 58 11.16 13.62 -21.73
C PRO A 58 11.21 13.50 -20.20
N ILE A 59 10.08 13.77 -19.56
CA ILE A 59 9.84 13.60 -18.13
C ILE A 59 8.71 12.58 -17.94
N SER A 60 8.90 11.69 -16.99
CA SER A 60 7.94 10.64 -16.65
C SER A 60 7.32 10.92 -15.29
N PRO A 61 6.11 10.40 -15.00
CA PRO A 61 5.52 10.46 -13.67
C PRO A 61 6.46 9.91 -12.58
N PRO A 62 6.39 10.40 -11.33
CA PRO A 62 5.40 11.32 -10.77
C PRO A 62 5.58 12.81 -11.14
N PHE A 63 4.48 13.50 -11.45
CA PHE A 63 4.44 14.94 -11.66
C PHE A 63 4.00 15.68 -10.40
N ALA A 64 4.60 16.86 -10.18
CA ALA A 64 4.27 17.75 -9.08
C ALA A 64 2.84 18.31 -9.22
N PRO A 65 2.24 18.83 -8.13
CA PRO A 65 0.91 19.44 -8.19
C PRO A 65 0.78 20.55 -9.24
N ASP A 66 -0.28 20.49 -10.04
CA ASP A 66 -0.64 21.49 -11.03
C ASP A 66 -2.17 21.75 -11.04
N TRP A 67 -2.67 22.52 -11.99
CA TRP A 67 -4.09 22.85 -12.07
C TRP A 67 -4.98 21.65 -12.47
N ALA A 68 -4.45 20.71 -13.24
CA ALA A 68 -5.17 19.49 -13.66
C ALA A 68 -5.14 18.40 -12.58
N HIS A 69 -4.06 18.37 -11.80
CA HIS A 69 -3.74 17.43 -10.73
C HIS A 69 -3.35 18.22 -9.47
N PRO A 70 -4.32 18.74 -8.68
CA PRO A 70 -4.05 19.62 -7.54
C PRO A 70 -3.19 19.01 -6.42
N LEU A 71 -3.07 17.68 -6.37
CA LEU A 71 -2.21 16.95 -5.44
C LEU A 71 -1.07 16.19 -6.14
N GLY A 72 -0.86 16.46 -7.42
CA GLY A 72 0.14 15.79 -8.28
C GLY A 72 -0.29 14.39 -8.71
N THR A 73 0.62 13.66 -9.32
CA THR A 73 0.41 12.27 -9.75
C THR A 73 1.25 11.28 -8.95
N ASP A 74 0.87 10.00 -8.97
CA ASP A 74 1.67 8.89 -8.43
C ASP A 74 2.72 8.41 -9.44
N HIS A 75 3.49 7.38 -9.06
CA HIS A 75 4.51 6.76 -9.90
C HIS A 75 3.99 6.11 -11.19
N ARG A 76 2.68 5.80 -11.28
CA ARG A 76 2.02 5.27 -12.48
C ARG A 76 1.39 6.37 -13.34
N GLY A 77 1.47 7.63 -12.92
CA GLY A 77 0.79 8.74 -13.57
C GLY A 77 -0.68 8.88 -13.21
N TYR A 78 -1.17 8.22 -12.15
CA TYR A 78 -2.52 8.42 -11.65
C TYR A 78 -2.62 9.67 -10.77
N ASP A 79 -3.74 10.38 -10.88
CA ASP A 79 -4.06 11.53 -10.04
C ASP A 79 -4.13 11.14 -8.54
N VAL A 80 -3.32 11.80 -7.71
CA VAL A 80 -3.22 11.50 -6.26
C VAL A 80 -4.54 11.80 -5.54
N LEU A 81 -5.26 12.85 -5.93
CA LEU A 81 -6.54 13.19 -5.31
C LEU A 81 -7.59 12.09 -5.57
N SER A 82 -7.67 11.61 -6.81
CA SER A 82 -8.56 10.52 -7.21
C SER A 82 -8.21 9.22 -6.47
N LEU A 83 -6.92 8.90 -6.32
CA LEU A 83 -6.46 7.77 -5.50
C LEU A 83 -6.89 7.91 -4.03
N LEU A 84 -6.74 9.10 -3.42
CA LEU A 84 -7.12 9.35 -2.03
C LEU A 84 -8.62 9.21 -1.81
N LEU A 85 -9.43 9.74 -2.73
CA LEU A 85 -10.89 9.65 -2.67
C LEU A 85 -11.36 8.19 -2.84
N ASN A 86 -10.74 7.42 -3.73
CA ASN A 86 -11.03 5.99 -3.85
C ASN A 86 -10.57 5.20 -2.62
N GLY A 87 -9.39 5.52 -2.10
CA GLY A 87 -8.75 4.87 -0.94
C GLY A 87 -9.46 5.08 0.39
N ALA A 88 -10.32 6.09 0.47
CA ALA A 88 -11.04 6.45 1.70
C ALA A 88 -11.90 5.29 2.22
N LYS A 89 -12.65 4.61 1.33
CA LYS A 89 -13.51 3.47 1.70
C LYS A 89 -12.73 2.28 2.23
N TYR A 90 -11.56 2.01 1.65
CA TYR A 90 -10.70 0.92 2.08
C TYR A 90 -10.06 1.22 3.43
N THR A 91 -9.56 2.44 3.63
CA THR A 91 -8.89 2.83 4.88
C THR A 91 -9.87 2.98 6.03
N LEU A 92 -10.92 3.80 5.86
CA LEU A 92 -11.91 4.09 6.90
C LEU A 92 -12.83 2.88 7.12
N GLY A 93 -13.25 2.20 6.05
CA GLY A 93 -14.11 1.02 6.14
C GLY A 93 -13.41 -0.16 6.82
N PHE A 94 -12.15 -0.43 6.48
CA PHE A 94 -11.38 -1.50 7.14
C PHE A 94 -11.19 -1.22 8.64
N ALA A 95 -10.78 -0.01 9.00
CA ALA A 95 -10.62 0.37 10.40
C ALA A 95 -11.95 0.30 11.17
N PHE A 96 -13.06 0.70 10.54
CA PHE A 96 -14.39 0.62 11.13
C PHE A 96 -14.82 -0.84 11.35
N LEU A 97 -14.57 -1.72 10.37
CA LEU A 97 -14.86 -3.15 10.46
C LEU A 97 -14.09 -3.81 11.61
N VAL A 98 -12.79 -3.51 11.74
CA VAL A 98 -11.95 -3.99 12.86
C VAL A 98 -12.54 -3.56 14.20
N THR A 99 -12.84 -2.27 14.36
CA THR A 99 -13.43 -1.74 15.60
C THR A 99 -14.79 -2.34 15.90
N LEU A 100 -15.64 -2.52 14.89
CA LEU A 100 -16.97 -3.09 15.06
C LEU A 100 -16.88 -4.54 15.56
N VAL A 101 -16.06 -5.38 14.94
CA VAL A 101 -15.88 -6.77 15.37
C VAL A 101 -15.21 -6.86 16.75
N ARG A 102 -14.22 -6.00 17.03
CA ARG A 102 -13.66 -5.87 18.38
C ARG A 102 -14.76 -5.60 19.41
N PHE A 103 -15.66 -4.66 19.13
CA PHE A 103 -16.76 -4.31 20.02
C PHE A 103 -17.78 -5.43 20.19
N LEU A 104 -18.14 -6.13 19.11
CA LEU A 104 -19.08 -7.26 19.16
C LEU A 104 -18.58 -8.40 20.04
N ILE A 105 -17.27 -8.64 20.08
CA ILE A 105 -16.64 -9.67 20.92
C ILE A 105 -16.40 -9.13 22.34
N ALA A 106 -15.83 -7.93 22.45
CA ALA A 106 -15.40 -7.35 23.72
C ALA A 106 -16.56 -6.95 24.63
N LEU A 107 -17.68 -6.44 24.09
CA LEU A 107 -18.81 -5.99 24.90
C LEU A 107 -19.45 -7.13 25.69
N PRO A 108 -19.88 -8.25 25.09
CA PRO A 108 -20.42 -9.39 25.85
C PRO A 108 -19.42 -9.91 26.89
N MET A 109 -18.14 -10.06 26.51
CA MET A 109 -17.08 -10.53 27.41
C MET A 109 -16.89 -9.61 28.62
N GLY A 110 -16.79 -8.31 28.38
CA GLY A 110 -16.61 -7.29 29.42
C GLY A 110 -17.82 -7.17 30.33
N LEU A 111 -19.03 -7.03 29.77
CA LEU A 111 -20.26 -6.90 30.56
C LEU A 111 -20.54 -8.14 31.41
N TYR A 112 -20.32 -9.34 30.87
CA TYR A 112 -20.46 -10.58 31.61
C TYR A 112 -19.44 -10.67 32.75
N SER A 113 -18.17 -10.35 32.46
CA SER A 113 -17.11 -10.39 33.46
C SER A 113 -17.30 -9.37 34.58
N GLY A 114 -17.70 -8.14 34.25
CA GLY A 114 -17.94 -7.08 35.21
C GLY A 114 -19.16 -7.30 36.10
N SER A 115 -20.22 -7.94 35.57
CA SER A 115 -21.46 -8.21 36.31
C SER A 115 -21.38 -9.44 37.22
N THR A 116 -20.67 -10.49 36.78
CA THR A 116 -20.57 -11.77 37.50
C THR A 116 -19.25 -11.95 38.27
N GLY A 117 -18.22 -11.20 37.91
CA GLY A 117 -16.84 -11.42 38.36
C GLY A 117 -16.13 -12.60 37.68
N ARG A 118 -16.83 -13.41 36.89
CA ARG A 118 -16.26 -14.59 36.20
C ARG A 118 -15.39 -14.17 35.01
N GLY A 119 -14.31 -14.92 34.75
CA GLY A 119 -13.38 -14.62 33.65
C GLY A 119 -12.57 -13.34 33.81
N ARG A 120 -12.75 -12.58 34.91
CA ARG A 120 -12.13 -11.26 35.11
C ARG A 120 -10.62 -11.32 35.16
N LYS A 121 -10.08 -12.29 35.92
CA LYS A 121 -8.63 -12.51 36.00
C LYS A 121 -8.05 -12.81 34.61
N ILE A 122 -8.72 -13.65 33.82
CA ILE A 122 -8.28 -14.00 32.46
C ILE A 122 -8.25 -12.77 31.55
N ILE A 123 -9.35 -11.99 31.52
CA ILE A 123 -9.43 -10.77 30.71
C ILE A 123 -8.35 -9.76 31.14
N GLN A 124 -8.16 -9.56 32.45
CA GLN A 124 -7.15 -8.66 32.98
C GLN A 124 -5.72 -9.13 32.63
N THR A 125 -5.42 -10.42 32.74
CA THR A 125 -4.11 -10.97 32.36
C THR A 125 -3.86 -10.80 30.86
N LEU A 126 -4.83 -11.14 30.00
CA LEU A 126 -4.70 -10.99 28.54
C LEU A 126 -4.59 -9.52 28.14
N GLN A 127 -5.33 -8.63 28.81
CA GLN A 127 -5.20 -7.19 28.64
C GLN A 127 -3.81 -6.70 29.05
N LEU A 128 -3.26 -7.18 30.17
CA LEU A 128 -1.91 -6.82 30.61
C LEU A 128 -0.84 -7.29 29.62
N ILE A 129 -0.97 -8.49 29.07
CA ILE A 129 -0.05 -9.01 28.04
C ILE A 129 -0.09 -8.14 26.77
N THR A 130 -1.30 -7.78 26.32
CA THR A 130 -1.50 -7.02 25.08
C THR A 130 -1.19 -5.52 25.22
N SER A 131 -1.30 -4.96 26.42
CA SER A 131 -1.00 -3.54 26.71
C SER A 131 0.38 -3.29 27.34
N GLY A 132 1.03 -4.33 27.86
CA GLY A 132 2.35 -4.23 28.49
C GLY A 132 3.47 -3.90 27.51
N VAL A 133 3.23 -4.07 26.21
CA VAL A 133 4.13 -3.69 25.11
C VAL A 133 3.34 -2.81 24.14
N PRO A 134 3.95 -1.76 23.55
CA PRO A 134 3.32 -1.01 22.47
C PRO A 134 2.74 -1.94 21.40
N THR A 135 1.45 -1.78 21.07
CA THR A 135 0.70 -2.65 20.15
C THR A 135 1.41 -2.85 18.81
N LEU A 136 2.09 -1.81 18.30
CA LEU A 136 2.90 -1.88 17.09
C LEU A 136 4.03 -2.91 17.20
N LEU A 137 4.74 -2.99 18.32
CA LEU A 137 5.86 -3.92 18.52
C LEU A 137 5.40 -5.38 18.61
N PHE A 138 4.16 -5.62 19.02
CA PHE A 138 3.58 -6.97 19.01
C PHE A 138 3.11 -7.35 17.59
N ILE A 139 2.46 -6.43 16.88
CA ILE A 139 1.84 -6.69 15.58
C ILE A 139 2.86 -6.75 14.45
N PHE A 140 3.81 -5.81 14.43
CA PHE A 140 4.71 -5.61 13.30
C PHE A 140 5.57 -6.84 12.99
N PRO A 141 6.29 -7.48 13.94
CA PRO A 141 7.12 -8.64 13.61
C PRO A 141 6.33 -9.80 13.02
N THR A 142 5.14 -10.07 13.56
CA THR A 142 4.26 -11.14 13.07
C THR A 142 3.77 -10.84 11.65
N LEU A 143 3.28 -9.62 11.40
CA LEU A 143 2.81 -9.25 10.06
C LEU A 143 3.93 -9.12 9.05
N TYR A 144 5.12 -8.67 9.46
CA TYR A 144 6.29 -8.59 8.60
C TYR A 144 6.80 -9.99 8.20
N GLY A 145 6.88 -10.92 9.15
CA GLY A 145 7.22 -12.30 8.86
C GLY A 145 6.20 -12.94 7.91
N LEU A 146 4.92 -12.71 8.17
CA LEU A 146 3.85 -13.19 7.31
C LEU A 146 3.87 -12.55 5.92
N SER A 147 4.14 -11.25 5.83
CA SER A 147 4.22 -10.54 4.55
C SER A 147 5.35 -11.12 3.70
N ARG A 148 6.51 -11.44 4.30
CA ARG A 148 7.62 -12.13 3.63
C ARG A 148 7.26 -13.55 3.21
N LEU A 149 6.64 -14.33 4.10
CA LEU A 149 6.23 -15.71 3.80
C LEU A 149 5.27 -15.79 2.61
N LEU A 150 4.38 -14.81 2.49
CA LEU A 150 3.38 -14.75 1.42
C LEU A 150 3.89 -14.05 0.15
N GLY A 151 5.14 -13.56 0.13
CA GLY A 151 5.65 -12.76 -0.98
C GLY A 151 4.89 -11.45 -1.18
N MET A 152 4.29 -10.91 -0.10
CA MET A 152 3.63 -9.61 -0.14
C MET A 152 4.65 -8.57 -0.59
N ASN A 153 4.19 -7.67 -1.46
CA ASN A 153 4.99 -6.57 -2.01
C ASN A 153 6.08 -7.01 -3.01
N GLU A 154 6.15 -8.28 -3.41
CA GLU A 154 7.10 -8.80 -4.42
C GLU A 154 6.55 -8.74 -5.86
N GLY A 155 5.48 -7.97 -6.07
CA GLY A 155 4.89 -7.82 -7.39
C GLY A 155 3.81 -8.84 -7.68
N MET A 156 2.82 -8.89 -6.80
CA MET A 156 1.74 -9.86 -6.88
C MET A 156 0.75 -9.46 -7.96
N ASN A 157 0.13 -10.45 -8.58
CA ASN A 157 -1.03 -10.19 -9.44
C ASN A 157 -2.14 -9.58 -8.57
N PRO A 158 -2.83 -8.51 -9.00
CA PRO A 158 -3.97 -7.93 -8.29
C PRO A 158 -5.03 -8.95 -7.81
N ASN A 159 -5.16 -10.08 -8.50
CA ASN A 159 -6.10 -11.15 -8.19
C ASN A 159 -5.49 -12.33 -7.40
N ASP A 160 -4.27 -12.17 -6.87
CA ASP A 160 -3.63 -13.23 -6.10
C ASP A 160 -4.41 -13.48 -4.79
N PRO A 161 -4.90 -14.71 -4.54
CA PRO A 161 -5.67 -15.05 -3.33
C PRO A 161 -4.88 -14.78 -2.04
N LYS A 162 -3.55 -14.74 -2.10
CA LYS A 162 -2.71 -14.40 -0.95
C LYS A 162 -2.96 -12.98 -0.43
N ILE A 163 -3.40 -12.04 -1.28
CA ILE A 163 -3.73 -10.66 -0.86
C ILE A 163 -4.92 -10.69 0.11
N LEU A 164 -5.99 -11.41 -0.25
CA LEU A 164 -7.16 -11.58 0.62
C LEU A 164 -6.79 -12.33 1.90
N MET A 165 -5.93 -13.34 1.81
CA MET A 165 -5.45 -14.06 2.98
C MET A 165 -4.65 -13.14 3.92
N PHE A 166 -3.75 -12.29 3.38
CA PHE A 166 -3.01 -11.32 4.17
C PHE A 166 -3.93 -10.29 4.81
N ALA A 167 -4.90 -9.75 4.07
CA ALA A 167 -5.92 -8.84 4.59
C ALA A 167 -6.73 -9.48 5.73
N PHE A 168 -7.10 -10.75 5.62
CA PHE A 168 -7.79 -11.50 6.67
C PHE A 168 -6.92 -11.72 7.91
N LEU A 169 -5.63 -12.04 7.72
CA LEU A 169 -4.69 -12.23 8.82
C LEU A 169 -4.37 -10.90 9.54
N LEU A 170 -4.16 -9.82 8.79
CA LEU A 170 -4.07 -8.46 9.30
C LEU A 170 -5.32 -8.13 10.14
N PHE A 171 -6.51 -8.31 9.56
CA PHE A 171 -7.78 -8.08 10.24
C PHE A 171 -7.88 -8.88 11.55
N THR A 172 -7.62 -10.18 11.50
CA THR A 172 -7.71 -11.09 12.64
C THR A 172 -6.75 -10.69 13.76
N LEU A 173 -5.50 -10.38 13.42
CA LEU A 173 -4.49 -9.99 14.40
C LEU A 173 -4.85 -8.66 15.07
N LEU A 174 -5.30 -7.68 14.29
CA LEU A 174 -5.78 -6.41 14.83
C LEU A 174 -6.98 -6.65 15.76
N VAL A 175 -7.96 -7.45 15.39
CA VAL A 175 -9.11 -7.76 16.25
C VAL A 175 -8.66 -8.41 17.56
N LEU A 176 -7.88 -9.50 17.50
CA LEU A 176 -7.47 -10.27 18.67
C LEU A 176 -6.76 -9.43 19.73
N ILE A 177 -5.86 -8.55 19.32
CA ILE A 177 -5.06 -7.76 20.27
C ILE A 177 -5.90 -6.64 20.91
N GLY A 178 -6.81 -6.02 20.16
CA GLY A 178 -7.62 -4.92 20.67
C GLY A 178 -8.82 -5.36 21.52
N VAL A 179 -9.34 -6.58 21.31
CA VAL A 179 -10.53 -7.09 22.03
C VAL A 179 -10.36 -7.03 23.55
N PHE A 180 -9.20 -7.44 24.08
CA PHE A 180 -9.00 -7.55 25.53
C PHE A 180 -8.96 -6.19 26.23
N GLN A 181 -8.41 -5.16 25.56
CA GLN A 181 -8.38 -3.80 26.10
C GLN A 181 -9.80 -3.25 26.30
N ILE A 182 -10.66 -3.41 25.30
CA ILE A 182 -12.06 -2.94 25.35
C ILE A 182 -12.85 -3.79 26.34
N ALA A 183 -12.66 -5.11 26.35
CA ALA A 183 -13.38 -6.01 27.25
C ALA A 183 -13.06 -5.69 28.72
N HIS A 184 -11.78 -5.43 29.02
CA HIS A 184 -11.35 -5.01 30.35
C HIS A 184 -11.97 -3.66 30.73
N GLN A 185 -11.86 -2.65 29.86
CA GLN A 185 -12.41 -1.31 30.11
C GLN A 185 -13.92 -1.35 30.39
N MET A 186 -14.69 -2.05 29.55
CA MET A 186 -16.14 -2.19 29.71
C MET A 186 -16.48 -3.05 30.93
N GLY A 187 -15.66 -4.05 31.25
CA GLY A 187 -15.81 -4.87 32.45
C GLY A 187 -15.64 -4.09 33.75
N GLU A 188 -14.63 -3.23 33.84
CA GLU A 188 -14.44 -2.37 35.02
C GLU A 188 -15.58 -1.35 35.18
N ARG A 189 -16.06 -0.77 34.06
CA ARG A 189 -17.24 0.12 34.08
C ARG A 189 -18.50 -0.65 34.51
N ALA A 190 -18.74 -1.84 33.97
CA ALA A 190 -19.86 -2.68 34.36
C ALA A 190 -19.79 -3.05 35.84
N ARG A 191 -18.60 -3.39 36.35
CA ARG A 191 -18.38 -3.66 37.77
C ARG A 191 -18.73 -2.46 38.65
N PHE A 192 -18.31 -1.26 38.25
CA PHE A 192 -18.61 -0.04 38.98
C PHE A 192 -20.11 0.19 39.13
N PHE A 193 -20.88 0.01 38.06
CA PHE A 193 -22.35 0.12 38.13
C PHE A 193 -23.01 -1.07 38.82
N ALA A 194 -22.47 -2.28 38.67
CA ALA A 194 -22.96 -3.49 39.36
C ALA A 194 -22.87 -3.40 40.89
N ALA A 195 -21.94 -2.58 41.41
CA ALA A 195 -21.75 -2.35 42.84
C ALA A 195 -22.74 -1.34 43.45
N LYS A 196 -23.63 -0.73 42.66
CA LYS A 196 -24.60 0.25 43.15
C LYS A 196 -25.80 -0.42 43.82
N GLU A 197 -26.36 0.24 44.84
CA GLU A 197 -27.46 -0.28 45.67
C GLU A 197 -28.70 -0.69 44.87
N TYR A 198 -29.05 0.04 43.80
CA TYR A 198 -30.19 -0.31 42.94
C TYR A 198 -30.02 -1.67 42.24
N VAL A 199 -28.78 -2.10 41.98
CA VAL A 199 -28.50 -3.45 41.45
C VAL A 199 -28.63 -4.50 42.55
N GLY A 200 -28.22 -4.17 43.78
CA GLY A 200 -28.45 -4.99 44.96
C GLY A 200 -29.93 -5.27 45.19
N ALA A 201 -30.76 -4.23 45.17
CA ALA A 201 -32.22 -4.35 45.28
C ALA A 201 -32.83 -5.17 44.12
N ALA A 202 -32.34 -5.01 42.89
CA ALA A 202 -32.80 -5.83 41.76
C ALA A 202 -32.45 -7.32 41.95
N LYS A 203 -31.28 -7.63 42.50
CA LYS A 203 -30.86 -9.01 42.82
C LYS A 203 -31.73 -9.65 43.90
N THR A 204 -32.06 -8.93 44.97
CA THR A 204 -32.94 -9.45 46.03
C THR A 204 -34.37 -9.70 45.53
N MET A 205 -34.83 -8.95 44.53
CA MET A 205 -36.08 -9.21 43.80
C MET A 205 -35.99 -10.36 42.79
N GLY A 206 -34.90 -11.13 42.77
CA GLY A 206 -34.73 -12.30 41.89
C GLY A 206 -34.41 -11.98 40.44
N ALA A 207 -33.88 -10.78 40.12
CA ALA A 207 -33.47 -10.47 38.76
C ALA A 207 -32.28 -11.33 38.31
N SER A 208 -32.40 -11.98 37.15
CA SER A 208 -31.29 -12.73 36.54
C SER A 208 -30.15 -11.80 36.10
N THR A 209 -28.93 -12.33 35.98
CA THR A 209 -27.76 -11.58 35.50
C THR A 209 -28.01 -10.90 34.16
N THR A 210 -28.66 -11.60 33.22
CA THR A 210 -29.01 -11.05 31.91
C THR A 210 -29.96 -9.85 32.04
N ARG A 211 -30.98 -9.97 32.90
CA ARG A 211 -31.91 -8.86 33.18
C ARG A 211 -31.16 -7.67 33.81
N ILE A 212 -30.27 -7.93 34.75
CA ILE A 212 -29.41 -6.92 35.39
C ILE A 212 -28.57 -6.21 34.33
N VAL A 213 -27.84 -6.94 33.49
CA VAL A 213 -26.98 -6.36 32.45
C VAL A 213 -27.78 -5.49 31.47
N PHE A 214 -28.81 -6.04 30.81
CA PHE A 214 -29.49 -5.32 29.74
C PHE A 214 -30.41 -4.20 30.23
N ARG A 215 -31.05 -4.37 31.40
CA ARG A 215 -32.04 -3.41 31.90
C ARG A 215 -31.46 -2.40 32.91
N HIS A 216 -30.44 -2.79 33.68
CA HIS A 216 -29.91 -1.96 34.76
C HIS A 216 -28.47 -1.47 34.54
N LEU A 217 -27.62 -2.14 33.76
CA LEU A 217 -26.25 -1.67 33.50
C LEU A 217 -26.12 -0.98 32.14
N MET A 218 -26.59 -1.65 31.08
CA MET A 218 -26.39 -1.20 29.70
C MET A 218 -26.88 0.23 29.44
N PRO A 219 -28.04 0.69 29.96
CA PRO A 219 -28.48 2.08 29.76
C PRO A 219 -27.50 3.12 30.32
N HIS A 220 -26.84 2.83 31.44
CA HIS A 220 -25.86 3.72 32.06
C HIS A 220 -24.50 3.65 31.38
N LEU A 221 -24.16 2.50 30.77
CA LEU A 221 -22.90 2.29 30.06
C LEU A 221 -22.89 2.84 28.63
N ARG A 222 -24.05 3.12 28.02
CA ARG A 222 -24.15 3.61 26.63
C ARG A 222 -23.19 4.79 26.32
N PRO A 223 -23.07 5.83 27.16
CA PRO A 223 -22.11 6.92 26.92
C PRO A 223 -20.65 6.43 26.85
N ASP A 224 -20.26 5.58 27.79
CA ASP A 224 -18.91 5.01 27.85
C ASP A 224 -18.64 4.09 26.65
N MET A 225 -19.65 3.31 26.22
CA MET A 225 -19.57 2.44 25.05
C MET A 225 -19.33 3.23 23.76
N TRP A 226 -20.08 4.31 23.53
CA TRP A 226 -19.89 5.16 22.35
C TRP A 226 -18.52 5.82 22.33
N PHE A 227 -18.06 6.32 23.48
CA PHE A 227 -16.75 6.93 23.61
C PHE A 227 -15.63 5.93 23.34
N ALA A 228 -15.74 4.73 23.91
CA ALA A 228 -14.76 3.67 23.70
C ALA A 228 -14.73 3.21 22.22
N LEU A 229 -15.88 3.15 21.54
CA LEU A 229 -15.97 2.78 20.12
C LEU A 229 -15.25 3.80 19.24
N LEU A 230 -15.51 5.09 19.45
CA LEU A 230 -14.85 6.15 18.68
C LEU A 230 -13.34 6.19 18.95
N THR A 231 -12.94 6.00 20.21
CA THR A 231 -11.52 6.01 20.58
C THR A 231 -10.78 4.81 20.01
N ASP A 232 -11.37 3.61 20.03
CA ASP A 232 -10.79 2.43 19.40
C ASP A 232 -10.66 2.63 17.88
N PHE A 233 -11.68 3.19 17.22
CA PHE A 233 -11.62 3.49 15.79
C PHE A 233 -10.46 4.44 15.43
N ILE A 234 -10.27 5.50 16.23
CA ILE A 234 -9.13 6.42 16.10
C ILE A 234 -7.80 5.68 16.28
N GLN A 235 -7.70 4.81 17.29
CA GLN A 235 -6.48 4.03 17.56
C GLN A 235 -6.16 3.05 16.43
N VAL A 236 -7.17 2.42 15.82
CA VAL A 236 -6.98 1.54 14.66
C VAL A 236 -6.47 2.34 13.47
N LEU A 237 -7.06 3.51 13.15
CA LEU A 237 -6.57 4.36 12.06
C LEU A 237 -5.13 4.82 12.28
N PHE A 238 -4.78 5.20 13.51
CA PHE A 238 -3.43 5.59 13.86
C PHE A 238 -2.45 4.42 13.70
N LEU A 239 -2.82 3.23 14.15
CA LEU A 239 -2.03 2.00 13.98
C LEU A 239 -1.83 1.63 12.50
N LEU A 240 -2.85 1.78 11.66
CA LEU A 240 -2.72 1.57 10.21
C LEU A 240 -1.70 2.54 9.61
N GLY A 241 -1.68 3.80 10.04
CA GLY A 241 -0.66 4.76 9.63
C GLY A 241 0.76 4.37 10.06
N GLN A 242 0.92 3.83 11.27
CA GLN A 242 2.21 3.33 11.75
C GLN A 242 2.70 2.12 10.94
N LEU A 243 1.81 1.16 10.70
CA LEU A 243 2.10 -0.03 9.89
C LEU A 243 2.44 0.33 8.45
N ALA A 244 1.74 1.33 7.89
CA ALA A 244 1.98 1.84 6.55
C ALA A 244 3.41 2.34 6.35
N VAL A 245 3.95 3.12 7.29
CA VAL A 245 5.35 3.59 7.25
C VAL A 245 6.33 2.41 7.26
N LEU A 246 5.96 1.29 7.88
CA LEU A 246 6.74 0.06 7.92
C LEU A 246 6.43 -0.90 6.75
N ASN A 247 5.79 -0.41 5.69
CA ASN A 247 5.44 -1.14 4.48
C ASN A 247 4.45 -2.31 4.71
N ILE A 248 3.54 -2.13 5.67
CA ILE A 248 2.44 -3.05 5.96
C ILE A 248 1.12 -2.32 5.69
N PHE A 249 0.40 -2.74 4.67
CA PHE A 249 -0.86 -2.13 4.25
C PHE A 249 -1.80 -3.17 3.61
N LEU A 250 -3.08 -2.80 3.43
CA LEU A 250 -4.15 -3.74 3.11
C LEU A 250 -4.16 -4.18 1.64
N GLY A 251 -3.97 -3.25 0.71
CA GLY A 251 -4.33 -3.43 -0.70
C GLY A 251 -3.39 -4.32 -1.51
N GLY A 252 -2.32 -4.83 -0.89
CA GLY A 252 -1.29 -5.55 -1.59
C GLY A 252 -0.56 -4.68 -2.63
N GLY A 253 0.51 -5.25 -3.16
CA GLY A 253 1.49 -4.51 -3.90
C GLY A 253 1.58 -4.89 -5.36
N GLU A 254 1.16 -4.01 -6.26
CA GLU A 254 1.48 -4.13 -7.68
C GLU A 254 2.97 -3.88 -7.89
N ARG A 255 3.60 -4.69 -8.74
CA ARG A 255 4.96 -4.42 -9.19
C ARG A 255 4.90 -3.26 -10.17
N PHE A 256 5.40 -2.11 -9.76
CA PHE A 256 5.76 -1.07 -10.71
C PHE A 256 7.25 -1.20 -11.03
N VAL A 257 7.54 -1.63 -12.24
CA VAL A 257 8.89 -1.60 -12.79
C VAL A 257 9.04 -0.24 -13.45
N PHE A 258 10.07 0.51 -13.06
CA PHE A 258 10.40 1.75 -13.76
C PHE A 258 10.79 1.38 -15.19
N ASP A 259 10.20 2.05 -16.20
CA ASP A 259 10.49 1.79 -17.62
C ASP A 259 12.00 1.81 -17.95
N ASP A 260 12.79 2.52 -17.14
CA ASP A 260 14.23 2.69 -17.33
C ASP A 260 15.10 2.06 -16.20
N GLY A 261 14.51 1.28 -15.29
CA GLY A 261 15.21 0.69 -14.14
C GLY A 261 15.82 -0.69 -14.44
N PRO A 262 16.85 -1.14 -13.68
CA PRO A 262 17.25 -2.55 -13.71
C PRO A 262 16.01 -3.42 -13.43
N PRO A 263 15.83 -4.58 -14.10
CA PRO A 263 14.64 -5.43 -13.90
C PRO A 263 14.44 -5.89 -12.44
N ALA A 264 15.47 -5.76 -11.60
CA ALA A 264 15.43 -6.03 -10.16
C ALA A 264 14.91 -4.88 -9.28
N GLN A 265 14.78 -3.64 -9.80
CA GLN A 265 14.27 -2.49 -9.03
C GLN A 265 12.80 -2.25 -9.35
N PHE A 266 11.93 -2.76 -8.48
CA PHE A 266 10.51 -2.52 -8.54
C PHE A 266 10.04 -1.76 -7.31
N MET A 267 9.08 -0.87 -7.52
CA MET A 267 8.33 -0.26 -6.45
C MET A 267 7.02 -1.00 -6.26
N THR A 268 6.68 -1.22 -5.01
CA THR A 268 5.38 -1.76 -4.64
C THR A 268 4.38 -0.61 -4.53
N LEU A 269 3.36 -0.61 -5.40
CA LEU A 269 2.31 0.39 -5.36
C LEU A 269 0.98 -0.23 -4.93
N THR A 270 0.16 0.57 -4.25
CA THR A 270 -1.18 0.13 -3.87
C THR A 270 -2.05 -0.13 -5.10
N MET A 271 -2.78 -1.25 -5.06
CA MET A 271 -3.78 -1.60 -6.04
C MET A 271 -5.11 -0.86 -5.81
N THR A 272 -5.44 -0.56 -4.55
CA THR A 272 -6.76 -0.03 -4.18
C THR A 272 -6.77 1.48 -3.95
N GLY A 273 -5.58 2.11 -3.86
CA GLY A 273 -5.43 3.51 -3.51
C GLY A 273 -5.54 3.76 -2.00
N GLU A 274 -5.56 2.72 -1.15
CA GLU A 274 -5.71 2.94 0.28
C GLU A 274 -4.55 3.77 0.85
N TRP A 275 -4.85 4.63 1.82
CA TRP A 275 -3.92 5.65 2.28
C TRP A 275 -2.66 5.04 2.91
N GLY A 276 -2.77 3.85 3.51
CA GLY A 276 -1.63 3.12 4.05
C GLY A 276 -0.63 2.70 2.96
N GLY A 277 -1.11 2.25 1.80
CA GLY A 277 -0.25 1.96 0.67
C GLY A 277 0.45 3.22 0.15
N MET A 278 -0.29 4.32 0.02
CA MET A 278 0.25 5.63 -0.38
C MET A 278 1.34 6.15 0.57
N ILE A 279 1.12 6.03 1.87
CA ILE A 279 2.12 6.38 2.89
C ILE A 279 3.36 5.49 2.77
N SER A 280 3.20 4.19 2.50
CA SER A 280 4.34 3.26 2.38
C SER A 280 5.32 3.65 1.27
N TYR A 281 4.86 3.74 0.03
CA TYR A 281 5.76 4.10 -1.08
C TYR A 281 6.13 5.58 -1.07
N GLY A 282 5.22 6.46 -0.62
CA GLY A 282 5.51 7.88 -0.43
C GLY A 282 6.61 8.14 0.60
N ALA A 283 6.67 7.38 1.71
CA ALA A 283 7.70 7.52 2.72
C ALA A 283 9.10 7.20 2.17
N ARG A 284 9.20 6.21 1.26
CA ARG A 284 10.46 5.84 0.60
C ARG A 284 10.91 6.86 -0.43
N ALA A 285 9.96 7.58 -1.02
CA ALA A 285 10.20 8.59 -2.05
C ALA A 285 10.11 10.04 -1.53
N LEU A 286 10.07 10.25 -0.20
CA LEU A 286 9.81 11.56 0.42
C LEU A 286 10.74 12.67 -0.08
N ARG A 287 12.01 12.34 -0.35
CA ARG A 287 13.00 13.32 -0.84
C ARG A 287 12.70 13.81 -2.26
N TYR A 288 12.06 12.98 -3.08
CA TYR A 288 11.84 13.25 -4.50
C TYR A 288 10.40 13.67 -4.80
N TYR A 289 9.42 12.98 -4.20
CA TYR A 289 7.99 13.16 -4.47
C TYR A 289 7.20 13.35 -3.15
N PRO A 290 7.46 14.45 -2.41
CA PRO A 290 6.90 14.65 -1.07
C PRO A 290 5.37 14.75 -1.06
N TRP A 291 4.74 15.23 -2.13
CA TRP A 291 3.28 15.42 -2.21
C TRP A 291 2.50 14.12 -1.99
N ILE A 292 3.02 12.98 -2.41
CA ILE A 292 2.37 11.67 -2.23
C ILE A 292 2.20 11.34 -0.73
N LEU A 293 3.29 11.41 0.03
CA LEU A 293 3.25 11.12 1.47
C LEU A 293 2.42 12.16 2.21
N PHE A 294 2.65 13.44 1.93
CA PHE A 294 1.96 14.52 2.64
C PHE A 294 0.47 14.52 2.35
N ALA A 295 0.03 14.25 1.12
CA ALA A 295 -1.39 14.18 0.79
C ALA A 295 -2.08 13.01 1.52
N ALA A 296 -1.50 11.81 1.49
CA ALA A 296 -2.06 10.65 2.20
C ALA A 296 -2.03 10.82 3.73
N GLY A 297 -0.91 11.32 4.26
CA GLY A 297 -0.75 11.63 5.67
C GLY A 297 -1.72 12.71 6.15
N LEU A 298 -1.99 13.74 5.33
CA LEU A 298 -2.95 14.79 5.62
C LEU A 298 -4.38 14.23 5.71
N PHE A 299 -4.81 13.40 4.75
CA PHE A 299 -6.14 12.79 4.76
C PHE A 299 -6.35 11.88 5.98
N LEU A 300 -5.35 11.06 6.31
CA LEU A 300 -5.38 10.23 7.52
C LEU A 300 -5.45 11.08 8.80
N THR A 301 -4.61 12.12 8.88
CA THR A 301 -4.55 13.02 10.04
C THR A 301 -5.84 13.80 10.21
N LEU A 302 -6.40 14.38 9.14
CA LEU A 302 -7.68 15.08 9.17
C LEU A 302 -8.81 14.16 9.62
N SER A 303 -8.84 12.91 9.14
CA SER A 303 -9.82 11.92 9.56
C SER A 303 -9.73 11.65 11.07
N ILE A 304 -8.51 11.43 11.59
CA ILE A 304 -8.26 11.25 13.03
C ILE A 304 -8.67 12.49 13.83
N LEU A 305 -8.36 13.70 13.36
CA LEU A 305 -8.70 14.96 14.03
C LEU A 305 -10.21 15.19 14.06
N ILE A 306 -10.92 14.93 12.95
CA ILE A 306 -12.39 15.03 12.86
C ILE A 306 -13.02 14.06 13.87
N LEU A 307 -12.58 12.79 13.88
CA LEU A 307 -13.09 11.78 14.81
C LEU A 307 -12.77 12.13 16.27
N SER A 308 -11.56 12.62 16.54
CA SER A 308 -11.13 13.03 17.89
C SER A 308 -11.92 14.24 18.39
N PHE A 309 -12.14 15.23 17.52
CA PHE A 309 -12.96 16.40 17.82
C PHE A 309 -14.40 15.97 18.09
N PHE A 310 -14.98 15.12 17.24
CA PHE A 310 -16.31 14.57 17.45
C PHE A 310 -16.44 13.80 18.76
N SER A 311 -15.50 12.89 19.05
CA SER A 311 -15.47 12.12 20.29
C SER A 311 -15.45 13.02 21.53
N LYS A 312 -14.60 14.07 21.53
CA LYS A 312 -14.53 15.05 22.62
C LYS A 312 -15.82 15.83 22.80
N GLN A 313 -16.45 16.28 21.71
CA GLN A 313 -17.70 17.04 21.78
C GLN A 313 -18.89 16.17 22.19
N LEU A 314 -18.91 14.91 21.76
CA LEU A 314 -19.87 13.91 22.24
C LEU A 314 -19.71 13.66 23.74
N GLN A 315 -18.47 13.49 24.22
CA GLN A 315 -18.17 13.30 25.64
C GLN A 315 -18.65 14.48 26.49
N LYS A 316 -18.34 15.72 26.08
CA LYS A 316 -18.80 16.93 26.79
C LYS A 316 -20.33 17.00 26.89
N ARG A 317 -21.02 16.68 25.79
CA ARG A 317 -22.49 16.71 25.75
C ARG A 317 -23.11 15.65 26.66
N LEU A 318 -22.52 14.46 26.70
CA LEU A 318 -22.99 13.36 27.56
C LEU A 318 -22.66 13.60 29.05
N ALA A 319 -21.56 14.28 29.36
CA ALA A 319 -21.16 14.61 30.72
C ALA A 319 -21.94 15.78 31.35
N ARG A 320 -22.53 16.68 30.55
CA ARG A 320 -23.31 17.85 31.02
C ARG A 320 -24.78 17.80 30.60
N PRO A 321 -25.56 16.78 31.01
CA PRO A 321 -26.96 16.63 30.56
C PRO A 321 -27.87 17.80 30.98
N TYR A 322 -27.55 18.51 32.07
CA TYR A 322 -28.35 19.63 32.60
C TYR A 322 -28.28 20.91 31.74
N LEU A 323 -27.19 21.15 30.99
CA LEU A 323 -27.07 22.31 30.09
C LEU A 323 -27.88 22.17 28.79
N TYR A 324 -28.24 20.93 28.42
CA TYR A 324 -28.95 20.60 27.19
C TYR A 324 -30.36 20.05 27.44
N ARG A 325 -30.87 20.25 28.66
CA ARG A 325 -32.16 19.76 29.18
C ARG A 325 -33.38 20.47 28.56
N THR A 326 -33.31 20.83 27.29
CA THR A 326 -34.50 21.20 26.50
C THR A 326 -34.89 20.14 25.47
N GLN A 327 -34.16 19.02 25.35
CA GLN A 327 -34.69 17.82 24.67
C GLN A 327 -33.84 16.57 24.96
N PRO A 328 -34.42 15.49 25.49
CA PRO A 328 -33.71 14.22 25.63
C PRO A 328 -33.37 13.65 24.23
N LEU A 329 -32.08 13.46 23.95
CA LEU A 329 -31.54 12.82 22.73
C LEU A 329 -32.21 11.48 22.39
N LEU A 330 -32.75 10.79 23.38
CA LEU A 330 -33.39 9.48 23.26
C LEU A 330 -34.87 9.52 22.83
N GLN A 331 -35.51 10.69 22.75
CA GLN A 331 -36.88 10.84 22.22
C GLN A 331 -36.94 11.45 20.82
N ASN A 332 -35.86 12.03 20.30
CA ASN A 332 -35.77 12.36 18.88
C ASN A 332 -35.53 11.09 18.07
N LYS A 333 -36.57 10.24 18.02
CA LYS A 333 -36.73 9.14 17.07
C LYS A 333 -36.24 9.51 15.68
N PRO A 334 -36.49 10.71 15.11
CA PRO A 334 -35.96 11.06 13.79
C PRO A 334 -34.43 11.15 13.72
N VAL A 335 -33.72 11.64 14.75
CA VAL A 335 -32.26 11.78 14.69
C VAL A 335 -31.56 10.42 14.85
N LEU A 336 -32.08 9.56 15.74
CA LEU A 336 -31.58 8.20 15.89
C LEU A 336 -31.94 7.36 14.65
N ALA A 337 -33.16 7.48 14.13
CA ALA A 337 -33.61 6.81 12.92
C ALA A 337 -32.82 7.28 11.69
N MET A 338 -32.52 8.58 11.59
CA MET A 338 -31.69 9.14 10.52
C MET A 338 -30.23 8.67 10.67
N GLY A 339 -29.68 8.61 11.88
CA GLY A 339 -28.35 8.04 12.11
C GLY A 339 -28.28 6.56 11.74
N THR A 340 -29.25 5.74 12.17
CA THR A 340 -29.30 4.32 11.82
C THR A 340 -29.64 4.09 10.35
N ALA A 341 -30.49 4.92 9.76
CA ALA A 341 -30.85 4.84 8.34
C ALA A 341 -29.69 5.29 7.46
N VAL A 342 -28.91 6.30 7.86
CA VAL A 342 -27.68 6.69 7.15
C VAL A 342 -26.65 5.58 7.27
N VAL A 343 -26.43 4.98 8.45
CA VAL A 343 -25.50 3.84 8.59
C VAL A 343 -25.95 2.62 7.79
N ALA A 344 -27.24 2.28 7.83
CA ALA A 344 -27.80 1.17 7.06
C ALA A 344 -27.82 1.45 5.56
N ALA A 345 -28.12 2.69 5.14
CA ALA A 345 -28.05 3.12 3.75
C ALA A 345 -26.61 3.12 3.26
N CYS A 346 -25.65 3.66 4.02
CA CYS A 346 -24.23 3.58 3.68
C CYS A 346 -23.74 2.12 3.61
N ALA A 347 -24.18 1.24 4.51
CA ALA A 347 -23.86 -0.19 4.46
C ALA A 347 -24.48 -0.89 3.24
N LEU A 348 -25.75 -0.61 2.92
CA LEU A 348 -26.41 -1.13 1.71
C LEU A 348 -25.76 -0.57 0.44
N ILE A 349 -25.44 0.72 0.42
CA ILE A 349 -24.79 1.41 -0.70
C ILE A 349 -23.38 0.86 -0.94
N LEU A 350 -22.61 0.55 0.12
CA LEU A 350 -21.31 -0.14 0.01
C LEU A 350 -21.43 -1.56 -0.55
N VAL A 351 -22.59 -2.22 -0.37
CA VAL A 351 -22.86 -3.57 -0.89
C VAL A 351 -23.40 -3.55 -2.32
N PHE A 352 -24.18 -2.53 -2.70
CA PHE A 352 -24.96 -2.50 -3.94
C PHE A 352 -24.51 -1.48 -4.99
N LEU A 353 -23.70 -0.47 -4.65
CA LEU A 353 -23.16 0.42 -5.69
C LEU A 353 -22.05 -0.28 -6.46
N PRO A 354 -22.05 -0.19 -7.80
CA PRO A 354 -20.95 -0.70 -8.60
C PRO A 354 -19.66 -0.01 -8.18
N ASN A 355 -18.67 -0.81 -7.82
CA ASN A 355 -17.38 -0.29 -7.41
C ASN A 355 -16.67 0.30 -8.63
N LYS A 356 -16.58 1.63 -8.72
CA LYS A 356 -15.78 2.33 -9.74
C LYS A 356 -14.27 2.30 -9.47
N SER A 357 -13.82 1.61 -8.41
CA SER A 357 -12.42 1.18 -8.33
C SER A 357 -12.03 0.48 -9.62
N PRO A 358 -10.75 0.49 -10.03
CA PRO A 358 -10.33 -0.34 -11.15
C PRO A 358 -10.80 -1.77 -10.87
N THR A 359 -11.84 -2.22 -11.59
CA THR A 359 -12.02 -3.63 -11.81
C THR A 359 -10.71 -4.01 -12.46
N VAL A 360 -9.93 -4.81 -11.73
CA VAL A 360 -8.84 -5.56 -12.36
C VAL A 360 -9.55 -6.25 -13.51
N ILE A 361 -9.32 -5.73 -14.71
CA ILE A 361 -9.82 -6.34 -15.92
C ILE A 361 -9.26 -7.74 -15.79
N THR A 362 -10.12 -8.71 -15.49
CA THR A 362 -9.81 -10.10 -15.75
C THR A 362 -9.25 -10.05 -17.15
N ALA A 363 -8.00 -10.49 -17.31
CA ALA A 363 -7.37 -10.69 -18.61
C ALA A 363 -8.12 -11.86 -19.30
N THR A 364 -9.38 -11.61 -19.56
CA THR A 364 -10.36 -12.25 -20.42
C THR A 364 -11.03 -11.14 -21.23
N ALA A 365 -10.37 -9.97 -21.39
CA ALA A 365 -10.58 -9.24 -22.62
C ALA A 365 -10.10 -10.20 -23.71
N GLN A 366 -11.04 -10.73 -24.49
CA GLN A 366 -10.69 -11.25 -25.80
C GLN A 366 -10.06 -10.06 -26.54
N VAL A 367 -8.73 -9.99 -26.48
CA VAL A 367 -7.97 -8.94 -27.12
C VAL A 367 -8.25 -9.09 -28.60
N GLN A 368 -9.00 -8.16 -29.17
CA GLN A 368 -9.23 -8.13 -30.61
C GLN A 368 -7.87 -7.94 -31.28
N GLN A 369 -7.62 -8.69 -32.36
CA GLN A 369 -6.32 -8.70 -33.07
C GLN A 369 -5.83 -7.28 -33.42
N GLU A 370 -6.76 -6.36 -33.65
CA GLU A 370 -6.54 -4.94 -33.96
C GLU A 370 -5.83 -4.16 -32.83
N GLN A 371 -5.96 -4.58 -31.57
CA GLN A 371 -5.23 -4.01 -30.43
C GLN A 371 -3.84 -4.65 -30.24
N ILE A 372 -3.60 -5.83 -30.81
CA ILE A 372 -2.35 -6.58 -30.67
C ILE A 372 -1.29 -6.03 -31.61
N ASP A 373 -1.66 -5.65 -32.83
CA ASP A 373 -0.72 -5.20 -33.86
C ASP A 373 0.08 -3.93 -33.49
N PRO A 374 -0.51 -2.87 -32.91
CA PRO A 374 0.27 -1.72 -32.44
C PRO A 374 1.21 -2.09 -31.27
N ILE A 375 0.79 -3.00 -30.37
CA ILE A 375 1.61 -3.47 -29.25
C ILE A 375 2.78 -4.32 -29.77
N LYS A 376 2.54 -5.22 -30.72
CA LYS A 376 3.59 -6.01 -31.39
C LYS A 376 4.58 -5.11 -32.10
N LYS A 377 4.09 -4.11 -32.84
CA LYS A 377 4.95 -3.16 -33.56
C LYS A 377 5.81 -2.33 -32.62
N GLU A 378 5.26 -1.87 -31.50
CA GLU A 378 6.01 -1.16 -30.47
C GLU A 378 7.03 -2.08 -29.80
N LEU A 379 6.65 -3.33 -29.47
CA LEU A 379 7.54 -4.32 -28.89
C LEU A 379 8.68 -4.72 -29.84
N GLU A 380 8.40 -4.86 -31.13
CA GLU A 380 9.41 -5.09 -32.17
C GLU A 380 10.37 -3.89 -32.31
N ALA A 381 9.85 -2.66 -32.24
CA ALA A 381 10.65 -1.45 -32.29
C ALA A 381 11.57 -1.32 -31.05
N GLN A 382 11.05 -1.63 -29.86
CA GLN A 382 11.83 -1.66 -28.63
C GLN A 382 12.91 -2.75 -28.68
N THR A 383 12.56 -3.95 -29.14
CA THR A 383 13.50 -5.06 -29.36
C THR A 383 14.63 -4.64 -30.30
N LYS A 384 14.32 -4.05 -31.46
CA LYS A 384 15.35 -3.56 -32.41
C LYS A 384 16.27 -2.49 -31.82
N ARG A 385 15.71 -1.53 -31.07
CA ARG A 385 16.52 -0.50 -30.36
C ARG A 385 17.46 -1.15 -29.33
N GLN A 386 16.98 -2.17 -28.63
CA GLN A 386 17.77 -2.88 -27.64
C GLN A 386 18.87 -3.75 -28.26
N GLU A 387 18.57 -4.45 -29.36
CA GLU A 387 19.57 -5.18 -30.15
C GLU A 387 20.67 -4.25 -30.65
N GLN A 388 20.29 -3.07 -31.15
CA GLN A 388 21.25 -2.06 -31.59
C GLN A 388 22.13 -1.56 -30.43
N GLY A 389 21.53 -1.26 -29.27
CA GLY A 389 22.29 -0.85 -28.09
C GLY A 389 23.26 -1.94 -27.58
N MET A 390 22.87 -3.21 -27.68
CA MET A 390 23.77 -4.33 -27.34
C MET A 390 24.93 -4.47 -28.33
N LYS A 391 24.69 -4.27 -29.63
CA LYS A 391 25.75 -4.24 -30.65
C LYS A 391 26.73 -3.09 -30.41
N GLU A 392 26.21 -1.89 -30.14
CA GLU A 392 27.05 -0.71 -29.82
C GLU A 392 27.91 -0.93 -28.58
N THR A 393 27.33 -1.54 -27.53
CA THR A 393 28.05 -1.89 -26.30
C THR A 393 29.15 -2.92 -26.59
N ALA A 394 28.86 -3.95 -27.37
CA ALA A 394 29.83 -4.96 -27.77
C ALA A 394 30.98 -4.35 -28.62
N THR A 395 30.68 -3.40 -29.52
CA THR A 395 31.72 -2.66 -30.26
C THR A 395 32.62 -1.86 -29.32
N GLY A 396 32.05 -1.19 -28.32
CA GLY A 396 32.81 -0.46 -27.30
C GLY A 396 33.74 -1.38 -26.50
N ILE A 397 33.26 -2.58 -26.14
CA ILE A 397 34.05 -3.61 -25.46
C ILE A 397 35.24 -4.05 -26.32
N ILE A 398 34.99 -4.43 -27.59
CA ILE A 398 36.04 -4.88 -28.52
C ILE A 398 37.10 -3.79 -28.72
N LYS A 399 36.67 -2.53 -28.90
CA LYS A 399 37.58 -1.38 -29.07
C LYS A 399 38.49 -1.22 -27.85
N ASN A 400 37.93 -1.24 -26.64
CA ASN A 400 38.73 -1.07 -25.42
C ASN A 400 39.66 -2.26 -25.14
N LEU A 401 39.25 -3.49 -25.49
CA LEU A 401 40.12 -4.67 -25.40
C LEU A 401 41.30 -4.60 -26.37
N LYS A 402 41.11 -4.07 -27.60
CA LYS A 402 42.20 -3.84 -28.55
C LYS A 402 43.23 -2.81 -28.04
N GLU A 403 42.78 -1.80 -27.30
CA GLU A 403 43.63 -0.76 -26.72
C GLU A 403 44.28 -1.15 -25.36
N ASP A 404 44.19 -2.42 -24.95
CA ASP A 404 44.64 -2.95 -23.64
C ASP A 404 43.97 -2.25 -22.43
N LYS A 405 42.82 -1.61 -22.66
CA LYS A 405 42.01 -0.89 -21.67
C LYS A 405 40.92 -1.78 -21.09
N TRP A 406 41.30 -2.91 -20.51
CA TRP A 406 40.35 -3.91 -20.01
C TRP A 406 39.41 -3.39 -18.92
N ASN A 407 39.88 -2.47 -18.05
CA ASN A 407 39.04 -1.77 -17.07
C ASN A 407 37.87 -1.04 -17.75
N TYR A 408 38.14 -0.42 -18.91
CA TYR A 408 37.11 0.26 -19.69
C TYR A 408 36.22 -0.74 -20.42
N ALA A 409 36.78 -1.83 -20.97
CA ALA A 409 35.97 -2.89 -21.58
C ALA A 409 34.99 -3.53 -20.57
N GLN A 410 35.46 -3.82 -19.36
CA GLN A 410 34.61 -4.32 -18.28
C GLN A 410 33.56 -3.29 -17.87
N ALA A 411 33.92 -2.00 -17.87
CA ALA A 411 32.99 -0.93 -17.60
C ALA A 411 31.76 -1.01 -18.53
N TYR A 412 31.92 -1.27 -19.83
CA TYR A 412 30.80 -1.40 -20.78
C TYR A 412 29.86 -2.60 -20.51
N LEU A 413 30.29 -3.67 -19.84
CA LEU A 413 29.38 -4.75 -19.45
C LEU A 413 28.39 -4.33 -18.37
N TYR A 414 28.80 -3.42 -17.49
CA TYR A 414 28.00 -2.96 -16.34
C TYR A 414 27.42 -1.55 -16.56
N LEU A 415 28.00 -0.79 -17.49
CA LEU A 415 27.55 0.52 -17.95
C LEU A 415 26.74 0.35 -19.22
N ASN A 416 25.43 0.31 -19.03
CA ASN A 416 24.52 0.88 -20.01
C ASN A 416 24.99 2.35 -20.24
N PRO A 417 25.33 2.80 -21.46
CA PRO A 417 25.98 4.10 -21.71
C PRO A 417 25.20 5.34 -21.22
N GLY A 418 23.99 5.15 -20.70
CA GLY A 418 23.21 6.21 -20.06
C GLY A 418 23.22 6.31 -18.53
N ARG A 419 23.32 5.23 -17.72
CA ARG A 419 22.60 5.29 -16.41
C ARG A 419 23.07 4.51 -15.17
N ASN A 420 24.24 3.87 -15.08
CA ASN A 420 24.63 3.21 -13.80
C ASN A 420 26.12 3.34 -13.45
N ARG A 421 26.46 4.23 -12.50
CA ARG A 421 27.83 4.42 -11.98
C ARG A 421 28.14 3.65 -10.70
N SER A 422 27.19 2.90 -10.13
CA SER A 422 27.26 2.44 -8.73
C SER A 422 27.85 1.05 -8.51
N TYR A 423 28.23 0.30 -9.56
CA TYR A 423 28.62 -1.11 -9.47
C TYR A 423 30.08 -1.39 -9.89
N MET A 424 30.99 -0.45 -9.65
CA MET A 424 32.42 -0.73 -9.83
C MET A 424 32.94 -1.57 -8.67
N MET A 425 33.06 -2.88 -8.87
CA MET A 425 33.88 -3.74 -8.01
C MET A 425 35.33 -3.64 -8.48
N ASN A 426 36.25 -3.28 -7.58
CA ASN A 426 37.69 -3.38 -7.80
C ASN A 426 38.04 -4.88 -7.92
N TYR A 427 38.25 -5.36 -9.14
CA TYR A 427 38.83 -6.67 -9.38
C TYR A 427 40.27 -6.49 -9.86
N ASP A 428 41.23 -7.17 -9.25
CA ASP A 428 42.65 -7.14 -9.65
C ASP A 428 42.96 -8.02 -10.88
N LYS A 429 41.96 -8.73 -11.43
CA LYS A 429 42.06 -9.58 -12.62
C LYS A 429 40.81 -9.46 -13.49
N PRO A 430 40.92 -9.60 -14.83
CA PRO A 430 39.75 -9.64 -15.69
C PRO A 430 38.87 -10.84 -15.36
N PHE A 431 37.55 -10.68 -15.48
CA PHE A 431 36.63 -11.81 -15.35
C PHE A 431 36.67 -12.68 -16.61
N ALA A 432 36.56 -14.01 -16.47
CA ALA A 432 36.39 -14.92 -17.59
C ALA A 432 35.03 -14.64 -18.27
N PRO A 433 35.03 -13.94 -19.42
CA PRO A 433 35.68 -14.48 -20.62
C PRO A 433 36.81 -13.62 -21.23
N PHE A 434 37.15 -12.46 -20.67
CA PHE A 434 38.06 -11.52 -21.35
C PHE A 434 39.52 -11.95 -21.39
N ASP A 435 39.96 -12.77 -20.43
CA ASP A 435 41.34 -13.25 -20.35
C ASP A 435 41.79 -13.98 -21.62
N GLY A 436 40.91 -14.81 -22.19
CA GLY A 436 41.18 -15.54 -23.44
C GLY A 436 41.11 -14.66 -24.68
N TRP A 437 40.33 -13.58 -24.63
CA TRP A 437 40.11 -12.69 -25.77
C TRP A 437 41.26 -11.70 -25.93
N MET A 438 41.84 -11.23 -24.83
CA MET A 438 42.99 -10.32 -24.89
C MET A 438 44.19 -10.96 -25.58
N ALA A 439 44.49 -12.23 -25.27
CA ALA A 439 45.59 -12.96 -25.92
C ALA A 439 45.36 -13.12 -27.43
N LYS A 440 44.12 -13.43 -27.84
CA LYS A 440 43.74 -13.57 -29.26
C LYS A 440 43.69 -12.24 -30.01
N LEU A 441 43.17 -11.18 -29.41
CA LEU A 441 43.19 -9.83 -30.00
C LEU A 441 44.63 -9.34 -30.17
N LYS A 442 45.54 -9.62 -29.22
CA LYS A 442 46.98 -9.34 -29.35
C LYS A 442 47.65 -10.20 -30.43
N ALA A 443 47.12 -11.39 -30.72
CA ALA A 443 47.56 -12.25 -31.82
C ALA A 443 47.02 -11.82 -33.20
N GLY A 444 46.32 -10.68 -33.32
CA GLY A 444 45.92 -10.11 -34.62
C GLY A 444 44.53 -10.52 -35.12
N TYR A 445 43.64 -10.97 -34.22
CA TYR A 445 42.25 -11.26 -34.58
C TYR A 445 41.42 -9.96 -34.76
N GLU A 446 40.63 -9.90 -35.83
CA GLU A 446 39.79 -8.74 -36.16
C GLU A 446 38.29 -9.06 -36.10
N PHE A 447 37.50 -8.06 -35.68
CA PHE A 447 36.05 -8.14 -35.69
C PHE A 447 35.51 -8.10 -37.12
N VAL A 448 34.58 -8.99 -37.42
CA VAL A 448 33.93 -9.09 -38.73
C VAL A 448 32.48 -8.61 -38.64
N GLU A 449 31.65 -9.31 -37.85
CA GLU A 449 30.23 -9.00 -37.71
C GLU A 449 29.65 -9.58 -36.41
N PHE A 450 28.46 -9.09 -36.05
CA PHE A 450 27.65 -9.65 -34.96
C PHE A 450 26.73 -10.75 -35.49
N GLY A 451 26.73 -11.90 -34.81
CA GLY A 451 25.84 -13.04 -35.05
C GLY A 451 24.55 -12.94 -34.22
N ALA A 452 24.00 -14.10 -33.86
CA ALA A 452 22.74 -14.16 -33.13
C ALA A 452 22.88 -13.70 -31.67
N ILE A 453 21.80 -13.14 -31.13
CA ILE A 453 21.66 -12.90 -29.69
C ILE A 453 20.87 -14.07 -29.13
N THR A 454 21.50 -14.87 -28.26
CA THR A 454 20.88 -16.05 -27.66
C THR A 454 20.91 -15.95 -26.14
N ARG A 455 20.20 -16.85 -25.45
CA ARG A 455 20.33 -16.95 -23.99
C ARG A 455 21.68 -17.57 -23.66
N SER A 456 22.40 -17.00 -22.71
CA SER A 456 23.66 -17.55 -22.25
C SER A 456 23.41 -18.72 -21.31
N ASP A 457 24.25 -19.76 -21.41
CA ASP A 457 24.28 -20.87 -20.45
C ASP A 457 24.89 -20.46 -19.10
N LYS A 458 25.47 -19.26 -19.02
CA LYS A 458 26.04 -18.69 -17.80
C LYS A 458 25.01 -17.85 -17.06
N GLN A 459 24.94 -18.05 -15.75
CA GLN A 459 24.16 -17.23 -14.82
C GLN A 459 25.08 -16.37 -13.97
N LEU A 460 24.67 -15.13 -13.73
CA LEU A 460 25.36 -14.22 -12.81
C LEU A 460 24.76 -14.38 -11.41
N GLU A 461 25.58 -14.78 -10.44
CA GLU A 461 25.20 -14.80 -9.03
C GLU A 461 25.46 -13.42 -8.43
N LEU A 462 24.38 -12.77 -7.97
CA LEU A 462 24.43 -11.47 -7.31
C LEU A 462 24.93 -11.61 -5.87
N SER A 463 25.36 -10.49 -5.28
CA SER A 463 25.88 -10.45 -3.90
C SER A 463 24.86 -10.88 -2.82
N ASP A 464 23.58 -10.98 -3.18
CA ASP A 464 22.48 -11.45 -2.32
C ASP A 464 22.11 -12.94 -2.58
N GLY A 465 22.88 -13.65 -3.41
CA GLY A 465 22.69 -15.07 -3.74
C GLY A 465 21.68 -15.34 -4.86
N HIS A 466 21.05 -14.31 -5.45
CA HIS A 466 20.16 -14.48 -6.59
C HIS A 466 20.93 -14.74 -7.88
N LYS A 467 20.50 -15.76 -8.65
CA LYS A 467 21.07 -16.08 -9.98
C LYS A 467 20.26 -15.42 -11.08
N MET A 468 20.93 -14.66 -11.93
CA MET A 468 20.35 -13.95 -13.07
C MET A 468 20.78 -14.60 -14.38
N ASP A 469 19.81 -14.87 -15.26
CA ASP A 469 20.08 -15.33 -16.62
C ASP A 469 20.65 -14.18 -17.47
N LEU A 470 21.70 -14.46 -18.24
CA LEU A 470 22.30 -13.50 -19.17
C LEU A 470 21.88 -13.80 -20.62
N LEU A 471 21.90 -12.78 -21.48
CA LEU A 471 21.95 -13.00 -22.92
C LEU A 471 23.42 -13.12 -23.36
N GLN A 472 23.67 -13.68 -24.52
CA GLN A 472 24.97 -13.65 -25.17
C GLN A 472 24.83 -13.16 -26.60
N ILE A 473 25.74 -12.29 -27.03
CA ILE A 473 25.89 -11.92 -28.43
C ILE A 473 27.02 -12.72 -29.04
N GLU A 474 26.76 -13.34 -30.19
CA GLU A 474 27.79 -13.95 -31.01
C GLU A 474 28.60 -12.86 -31.73
N ILE A 475 29.90 -12.98 -31.69
CA ILE A 475 30.85 -12.07 -32.33
C ILE A 475 31.71 -12.91 -33.25
N LYS A 476 31.58 -12.71 -34.56
CA LYS A 476 32.45 -13.37 -35.53
C LYS A 476 33.75 -12.59 -35.67
N VAL A 477 34.85 -13.29 -35.50
CA VAL A 477 36.21 -12.74 -35.63
C VAL A 477 37.00 -13.51 -36.67
N LYS A 478 37.99 -12.84 -37.27
CA LYS A 478 38.91 -13.42 -38.24
C LYS A 478 40.34 -13.34 -37.73
N GLY A 479 41.04 -14.47 -37.69
CA GLY A 479 42.43 -14.56 -37.29
C GLY A 479 43.40 -14.11 -38.40
N PRO A 480 44.68 -13.90 -38.05
CA PRO A 480 45.72 -13.44 -38.98
C PRO A 480 45.96 -14.38 -40.18
N ASN A 481 45.66 -15.68 -40.02
CA ASN A 481 45.79 -16.69 -41.07
C ASN A 481 44.50 -16.88 -41.90
N GLY A 482 43.48 -16.04 -41.69
CA GLY A 482 42.21 -16.11 -42.41
C GLY A 482 41.15 -17.03 -41.80
N GLU A 483 41.46 -17.72 -40.71
CA GLU A 483 40.52 -18.57 -39.96
C GLU A 483 39.41 -17.73 -39.31
N GLN A 484 38.17 -18.21 -39.34
CA GLN A 484 37.03 -17.55 -38.68
C GLN A 484 36.67 -18.28 -37.39
N GLU A 485 36.46 -17.54 -36.31
CA GLU A 485 35.97 -18.05 -35.03
C GLU A 485 34.75 -17.27 -34.57
N THR A 486 33.87 -17.93 -33.80
CA THR A 486 32.73 -17.29 -33.13
C THR A 486 33.02 -17.17 -31.65
N TRP A 487 32.89 -15.96 -31.12
CA TRP A 487 33.08 -15.64 -29.71
C TRP A 487 31.75 -15.24 -29.08
N ASN A 488 31.43 -15.79 -27.91
CA ASN A 488 30.18 -15.49 -27.21
C ASN A 488 30.42 -14.51 -26.08
N LEU A 489 29.86 -13.29 -26.19
CA LEU A 489 29.94 -12.27 -25.15
C LEU A 489 28.65 -12.28 -24.32
N PRO A 490 28.67 -12.74 -23.05
CA PRO A 490 27.52 -12.62 -22.17
C PRO A 490 27.28 -11.15 -21.77
N MET A 491 26.05 -10.69 -21.87
CA MET A 491 25.62 -9.32 -21.58
C MET A 491 24.24 -9.31 -20.91
N PHE A 492 23.93 -8.21 -20.21
CA PHE A 492 22.59 -7.98 -19.69
C PHE A 492 21.62 -7.67 -20.82
N GLY A 493 20.45 -8.30 -20.82
CA GLY A 493 19.41 -8.06 -21.81
C GLY A 493 18.02 -8.46 -21.32
N ASN A 494 16.98 -8.05 -22.06
CA ASN A 494 15.59 -8.36 -21.74
C ASN A 494 15.23 -9.78 -22.21
N ARG A 495 14.45 -10.53 -21.41
CA ARG A 495 13.98 -11.88 -21.74
C ARG A 495 13.27 -11.96 -23.09
N ALA A 496 12.53 -10.92 -23.47
CA ALA A 496 11.79 -10.86 -24.72
C ALA A 496 12.69 -10.95 -25.97
N VAL A 497 13.92 -10.41 -25.91
CA VAL A 497 14.88 -10.43 -27.03
C VAL A 497 15.36 -11.86 -27.29
N GLY A 498 15.64 -12.63 -26.24
CA GLY A 498 16.10 -14.02 -26.37
C GLY A 498 15.01 -15.03 -26.72
N GLU A 499 13.73 -14.69 -26.55
CA GLU A 499 12.58 -15.53 -26.93
C GLU A 499 12.24 -15.42 -28.42
N LEU A 500 12.43 -14.25 -29.05
CA LEU A 500 12.16 -14.01 -30.47
C LEU A 500 13.26 -14.51 -31.41
N THR A 501 14.50 -14.65 -30.92
CA THR A 501 15.65 -15.15 -31.71
C THR A 501 15.89 -16.65 -31.55
N LYS A 502 15.02 -17.37 -30.83
CA LYS A 502 15.02 -18.84 -30.83
C LYS A 502 14.84 -19.32 -32.28
N PRO A 503 15.64 -20.30 -32.75
CA PRO A 503 15.32 -20.98 -34.00
C PRO A 503 13.92 -21.59 -33.88
N GLU A 504 13.10 -21.41 -34.92
CA GLU A 504 11.73 -21.93 -34.99
C GLU A 504 11.74 -23.42 -34.59
N GLY A 505 11.20 -23.74 -33.41
CA GLY A 505 11.08 -25.13 -32.93
C GLY A 505 11.35 -25.37 -31.44
N ALA A 506 11.93 -24.44 -30.69
CA ALA A 506 12.15 -24.65 -29.25
C ALA A 506 10.97 -24.10 -28.43
N LYS A 507 10.09 -25.02 -27.98
CA LYS A 507 8.91 -24.77 -27.13
C LYS A 507 9.15 -23.77 -25.99
#